data_AF-A0A6A2ZJX4-F1
#
_entry.id   AF-A0A6A2ZJX4-F1
#
_cell.length_a   1.000
_cell.length_b   1.000
_cell.length_c   1.000
_cell.angle_alpha   90.00
_cell.angle_beta   90.00
_cell.angle_gamma   90.00
#
_symmetry.space_group_name_H-M   'P 1'
#
loop_
_entity.id
_entity.type
_entity.pdbx_description
1 polymer ?
#
loop_
_entity_poly.entity_id
_entity_poly.type
_entity_poly.pdbx_seq_one_letter_code
_entity_poly.pdbx_strand_id
1 'polypeptide(L)'
;MLLRLGVSAAYRGTRESTPCNLIRDPESIRTSGSSTTRPTSSTEANQRVHNSMRGHHPTVHEMDEFFSIAEEEQQRQFIQKYNFDPVNDKPLPGRYEWEKLNL
;
A
#
# COMPACT_ATOMS: atom_id res chain seq x y z
N MET A 1 -13.93 -0.44 -23.54
CA MET A 1 -14.45 0.81 -22.92
C MET A 1 -13.72 1.04 -21.60
N LEU A 2 -13.12 2.22 -21.36
CA LEU A 2 -12.47 2.52 -20.09
C LEU A 2 -13.44 3.24 -19.15
N LEU A 3 -14.18 2.47 -18.35
CA LEU A 3 -14.72 3.03 -17.12
C LEU A 3 -13.55 3.03 -16.12
N ARG A 4 -12.88 4.19 -15.96
CA ARG A 4 -12.10 4.43 -14.76
C ARG A 4 -13.08 4.32 -13.60
N LEU A 5 -13.08 3.19 -12.90
CA LEU A 5 -13.55 3.13 -11.53
C LEU A 5 -12.64 4.09 -10.78
N GLY A 6 -13.13 5.32 -10.59
CA GLY A 6 -12.51 6.25 -9.67
C GLY A 6 -12.51 5.55 -8.32
N VAL A 7 -11.35 5.11 -7.87
CA VAL A 7 -11.09 5.02 -6.44
C VAL A 7 -11.45 6.40 -5.92
N SER A 8 -12.60 6.52 -5.26
CA SER A 8 -12.94 7.74 -4.57
C SER A 8 -11.92 7.88 -3.46
N ALA A 9 -10.86 8.64 -3.75
CA ALA A 9 -9.98 9.21 -2.74
C ALA A 9 -10.76 10.28 -1.97
N ALA A 10 -11.83 9.86 -1.31
CA ALA A 10 -12.53 10.63 -0.31
C ALA A 10 -12.03 10.19 1.07
N TYR A 11 -10.72 10.27 1.28
CA TYR A 11 -10.14 10.32 2.63
C TYR A 11 -9.76 11.78 2.92
N ARG A 12 -10.78 12.61 3.20
CA ARG A 12 -10.55 13.89 3.87
C ARG A 12 -10.57 13.65 5.37
N GLY A 13 -9.38 13.75 5.98
CA GLY A 13 -9.15 13.79 7.44
C GLY A 13 -8.82 12.40 7.99
N THR A 14 -7.64 12.12 8.51
CA THR A 14 -6.69 12.94 9.27
C THR A 14 -5.26 12.70 8.81
N ARG A 15 -4.56 13.75 8.36
CA ARG A 15 -3.09 13.76 8.40
C ARG A 15 -2.71 13.69 9.87
N GLU A 16 -2.37 12.50 10.38
CA GLU A 16 -1.63 12.44 11.63
C GLU A 16 -0.27 13.08 11.38
N SER A 17 -0.08 14.21 12.06
CA SER A 17 1.08 15.08 11.98
C SER A 17 2.35 14.31 12.28
N THR A 18 3.46 14.78 11.70
CA THR A 18 4.84 14.47 12.07
C THR A 18 4.93 13.88 13.48
N PRO A 19 5.34 12.62 13.67
CA PRO A 19 5.63 12.15 15.02
C PRO A 19 6.73 13.07 15.54
N CYS A 20 6.39 13.92 16.51
CA CYS A 20 7.38 14.67 17.25
C CYS A 20 8.24 13.62 17.94
N ASN A 21 9.42 13.36 17.37
CA ASN A 21 10.51 12.73 18.09
C ASN A 21 10.56 13.41 19.46
N LEU A 22 10.60 12.62 20.53
CA LEU A 22 10.94 13.05 21.87
C LEU A 22 12.33 13.70 21.81
N ILE A 23 12.35 14.97 21.45
CA ILE A 23 13.52 15.84 21.50
C ILE A 23 13.64 16.20 22.97
N ARG A 24 14.53 15.45 23.63
CA ARG A 24 15.56 16.00 24.50
C ARG A 24 15.06 17.10 25.42
N ASP A 25 14.79 16.73 26.68
CA ASP A 25 15.11 17.63 27.78
C ASP A 25 16.61 17.42 28.11
N PRO A 26 17.50 18.37 27.76
CA PRO A 26 18.91 18.32 28.11
C PRO A 26 19.23 19.03 29.44
N GLU A 27 18.24 19.43 30.25
CA GLU A 27 18.47 20.27 31.44
C GLU A 27 18.47 19.51 32.78
N SER A 28 18.61 18.18 32.78
CA SER A 28 19.13 17.47 33.97
C SER A 28 20.66 17.33 33.89
N ILE A 29 21.32 18.47 33.71
CA ILE A 29 22.75 18.61 33.91
C ILE A 29 23.00 18.41 35.41
N ARG A 30 23.39 17.19 35.81
CA ARG A 30 24.26 17.00 36.97
C ARG A 30 25.61 16.52 36.46
N THR A 31 26.47 17.51 36.32
CA THR A 31 27.89 17.45 35.99
C THR A 31 28.66 16.44 36.84
N SER A 32 29.39 15.58 36.13
CA SER A 32 30.74 15.03 36.37
C SER A 32 31.05 14.17 37.60
N GLY A 33 31.44 12.92 37.29
CA GLY A 33 32.26 12.06 38.15
C GLY A 33 32.90 10.88 37.40
N SER A 34 33.98 11.16 36.66
CA SER A 34 35.15 10.28 36.42
C SER A 34 35.07 9.01 35.54
N SER A 35 35.90 9.02 34.48
CA SER A 35 36.73 7.93 33.88
C SER A 35 36.19 6.52 33.64
N THR A 36 36.21 6.02 32.39
CA THR A 36 37.32 5.19 31.85
C THR A 36 36.98 4.53 30.49
N THR A 37 37.98 4.49 29.61
CA THR A 37 38.18 3.64 28.41
C THR A 37 37.24 3.74 27.20
N ARG A 38 37.81 4.27 26.11
CA ARG A 38 37.45 3.95 24.72
C ARG A 38 38.13 2.63 24.32
N PRO A 39 37.45 1.74 23.57
CA PRO A 39 38.13 1.05 22.49
C PRO A 39 37.40 1.20 21.15
N THR A 40 38.21 1.43 20.14
CA THR A 40 37.92 1.46 18.70
C THR A 40 37.71 0.05 18.14
N SER A 41 36.58 -0.19 17.47
CA SER A 41 36.29 -1.21 16.41
C SER A 41 34.76 -1.37 16.34
N SER A 42 34.03 -1.45 15.24
CA SER A 42 34.30 -1.90 13.88
C SER A 42 33.17 -1.37 12.99
N THR A 43 33.50 -0.81 11.83
CA THR A 43 32.56 -0.31 10.81
C THR A 43 31.86 -1.43 10.02
N GLU A 44 31.85 -2.66 10.52
CA GLU A 44 31.34 -3.85 9.82
C GLU A 44 29.99 -4.34 10.37
N ALA A 45 29.61 -3.94 11.59
CA ALA A 45 28.35 -4.36 12.20
C ALA A 45 27.10 -3.70 11.56
N ASN A 46 27.26 -2.53 10.96
CA ASN A 46 26.15 -1.79 10.34
C ASN A 46 25.72 -2.33 8.97
N GLN A 47 26.56 -3.11 8.28
CA GLN A 47 26.19 -3.68 6.96
C GLN A 47 25.28 -4.91 7.09
N ARG A 48 25.38 -5.66 8.20
CA ARG A 48 24.63 -6.91 8.37
C ARG A 48 23.15 -6.68 8.73
N VAL A 49 22.87 -5.59 9.43
CA VAL A 49 21.50 -5.23 9.85
C VAL A 49 20.70 -4.61 8.69
N HIS A 50 21.37 -3.98 7.74
CA HIS A 50 20.71 -3.28 6.62
C HIS A 50 20.21 -4.23 5.51
N ASN A 51 20.65 -5.48 5.49
CA ASN A 51 20.21 -6.48 4.52
C ASN A 51 18.94 -7.24 4.95
N SER A 52 18.59 -7.25 6.24
CA SER A 52 17.41 -7.98 6.74
C SER A 52 16.08 -7.23 6.50
N MET A 53 16.14 -5.96 6.08
CA MET A 53 14.96 -5.15 5.73
C MET A 53 14.72 -5.05 4.22
N ARG A 54 15.50 -5.76 3.40
CA ARG A 54 15.33 -5.78 1.95
C ARG A 54 14.17 -6.70 1.56
N GLY A 55 12.97 -6.13 1.67
CA GLY A 55 11.85 -6.44 0.79
C GLY A 55 11.00 -7.64 1.16
N HIS A 56 10.15 -7.50 2.19
CA HIS A 56 8.89 -8.27 2.24
C HIS A 56 7.89 -7.64 1.27
N HIS A 57 8.23 -7.60 -0.01
CA HIS A 57 7.30 -7.18 -1.04
C HIS A 57 6.51 -8.42 -1.44
N PRO A 58 5.17 -8.38 -1.36
CA PRO A 58 4.36 -9.47 -1.89
C PRO A 58 4.76 -9.73 -3.33
N THR A 59 4.92 -11.00 -3.67
CA THR A 59 5.09 -11.47 -5.03
C THR A 59 3.84 -11.13 -5.85
N VAL A 60 3.99 -11.11 -7.18
CA VAL A 60 2.86 -10.91 -8.09
C VAL A 60 1.75 -11.92 -7.80
N HIS A 61 2.10 -13.17 -7.55
CA HIS A 61 1.13 -14.21 -7.24
C HIS A 61 0.35 -13.95 -5.95
N GLU A 62 1.03 -13.52 -4.88
CA GLU A 62 0.37 -13.17 -3.62
C GLU A 62 -0.56 -11.96 -3.78
N MET A 63 -0.18 -10.99 -4.60
CA MET A 63 -1.05 -9.85 -4.91
C MET A 63 -2.27 -10.26 -5.73
N ASP A 64 -2.08 -11.08 -6.77
CA ASP A 64 -3.17 -11.55 -7.61
C ASP A 64 -4.17 -12.38 -6.79
N GLU A 65 -3.69 -13.26 -5.91
CA GLU A 65 -4.55 -14.03 -5.00
C GLU A 65 -5.35 -13.10 -4.09
N PHE A 66 -4.70 -12.09 -3.50
CA PHE A 66 -5.36 -11.12 -2.62
C PHE A 66 -6.47 -10.33 -3.32
N PHE A 67 -6.25 -9.88 -4.55
CA PHE A 67 -7.24 -9.08 -5.29
C PHE A 67 -8.31 -9.93 -5.98
N SER A 68 -8.04 -11.19 -6.30
CA SER A 68 -8.96 -12.07 -7.05
C SER A 68 -10.37 -12.13 -6.46
N ILE A 69 -10.49 -12.23 -5.13
CA ILE A 69 -11.77 -12.35 -4.43
C ILE A 69 -12.61 -11.08 -4.60
N ALA A 70 -11.98 -9.91 -4.42
CA ALA A 70 -12.67 -8.63 -4.56
C ALA A 70 -13.01 -8.33 -6.02
N GLU A 71 -12.13 -8.70 -6.94
CA GLU A 71 -12.34 -8.54 -8.38
C GLU A 71 -13.51 -9.40 -8.88
N GLU A 72 -13.58 -10.67 -8.47
CA GLU A 72 -14.67 -11.57 -8.83
C GLU A 72 -16.03 -11.04 -8.34
N GLU A 73 -16.10 -10.59 -7.09
CA GLU A 73 -17.33 -10.04 -6.53
C GLU A 73 -17.75 -8.74 -7.25
N GLN A 74 -16.79 -7.86 -7.57
CA GLN A 74 -17.07 -6.66 -8.37
C GLN A 74 -17.55 -7.00 -9.78
N GLN A 75 -16.93 -7.98 -10.45
CA GLN A 75 -17.35 -8.45 -11.76
C GLN A 75 -18.77 -9.03 -11.69
N ARG A 76 -19.06 -9.86 -10.69
CA ARG A 76 -20.39 -10.46 -10.49
C ARG A 76 -21.47 -9.39 -10.30
N GLN A 77 -21.22 -8.41 -9.45
CA GLN A 77 -22.13 -7.28 -9.23
C GLN A 77 -22.34 -6.47 -10.51
N PHE A 78 -21.27 -6.23 -11.27
CA PHE A 78 -21.34 -5.50 -12.54
C PHE A 78 -22.20 -6.26 -13.56
N ILE A 79 -21.93 -7.55 -13.77
CA ILE A 79 -22.70 -8.42 -14.68
C ILE A 79 -24.19 -8.39 -14.30
N GLN A 80 -24.51 -8.54 -13.02
CA GLN A 80 -25.90 -8.53 -12.55
C GLN A 80 -26.59 -7.18 -12.75
N LYS A 81 -25.86 -6.07 -12.58
CA LYS A 81 -26.41 -4.73 -12.73
C LYS A 81 -26.67 -4.40 -14.20
N TYR A 82 -25.73 -4.73 -15.07
CA TYR A 82 -25.60 -4.17 -16.42
C TYR A 82 -25.75 -5.17 -17.56
N ASN A 83 -25.91 -6.47 -17.27
CA ASN A 83 -25.96 -7.55 -18.26
C ASN A 83 -24.85 -7.41 -19.32
N PHE A 84 -23.62 -7.20 -18.85
CA PHE A 84 -22.42 -7.13 -19.67
C PHE A 84 -21.28 -7.84 -18.95
N ASP A 85 -20.54 -8.68 -19.67
CA ASP A 85 -19.37 -9.38 -19.18
C ASP A 85 -18.10 -8.58 -19.51
N PRO A 86 -17.47 -7.93 -18.52
CA PRO A 86 -16.28 -7.11 -18.74
C PRO A 86 -15.02 -7.91 -19.05
N VAL A 87 -14.97 -9.20 -18.67
CA VAL A 87 -13.79 -10.04 -18.93
C VAL A 87 -13.76 -10.49 -20.39
N ASN A 88 -14.93 -10.84 -20.93
CA ASN A 88 -15.05 -11.28 -22.32
C ASN A 88 -15.38 -10.13 -23.29
N ASP A 89 -15.57 -8.90 -22.80
CA ASP A 89 -16.01 -7.71 -23.54
C ASP A 89 -17.28 -8.00 -24.36
N LYS A 90 -18.28 -8.62 -23.72
CA LYS A 90 -19.49 -9.11 -24.39
C LYS A 90 -20.76 -8.66 -23.68
N PRO A 91 -21.75 -8.11 -24.40
CA PRO A 91 -23.08 -7.94 -23.84
C PRO A 91 -23.76 -9.28 -23.61
N LEU A 92 -24.55 -9.34 -22.54
CA LEU A 92 -25.37 -10.48 -22.19
C LEU A 92 -26.84 -10.13 -22.38
N PRO A 93 -27.72 -11.12 -22.64
CA PRO A 93 -29.16 -10.89 -22.67
C PRO A 93 -29.66 -10.27 -21.36
N GLY A 94 -30.43 -9.19 -21.43
CA GLY A 94 -30.92 -8.52 -20.22
C GLY A 94 -31.60 -7.18 -20.49
N ARG A 95 -31.54 -6.29 -19.50
CA ARG A 95 -32.26 -5.00 -19.50
C ARG A 95 -31.63 -3.96 -20.41
N TYR A 96 -30.32 -4.03 -20.61
CA TYR A 96 -29.57 -3.05 -21.38
C TYR A 96 -29.12 -3.64 -22.72
N GLU A 97 -29.27 -2.87 -23.79
CA GLU A 97 -28.62 -3.15 -25.07
C GLU A 97 -27.33 -2.34 -25.17
N TRP A 98 -26.25 -3.00 -25.57
CA TRP A 98 -24.93 -2.38 -25.68
C TRP A 98 -24.56 -2.18 -27.14
N GLU A 99 -24.19 -0.96 -27.50
CA GLU A 99 -23.70 -0.62 -28.83
C GLU A 99 -22.22 -0.25 -28.78
N LYS A 100 -21.43 -0.80 -29.70
CA LYS A 100 -20.01 -0.48 -29.81
C LYS A 100 -19.85 0.81 -30.60
N LEU A 101 -19.33 1.84 -29.95
CA LEU A 101 -18.98 3.08 -30.63
C LEU A 101 -17.70 2.90 -31.44
N ASN A 102 -17.76 3.19 -32.74
CA ASN A 102 -16.59 3.31 -33.60
C ASN A 102 -16.10 4.76 -33.50
N LEU A 103 -15.17 5.01 -32.57
CA LEU A 103 -14.46 6.28 -32.43
C LEU A 103 -13.21 6.31 -33.31
#